data_AF-A0A351CDX1-F1
#
_entry.id   AF-A0A351CDX1-F1
#
_cell.length_a   1.000
_cell.length_b   1.000
_cell.length_c   1.000
_cell.angle_alpha   90.00
_cell.angle_beta   90.00
_cell.angle_gamma   90.00
#
_symmetry.space_group_name_H-M   'P 1'
#
loop_
_entity.id
_entity.type
_entity.pdbx_description
1 polymer ?
#
loop_
_entity_poly.entity_id
_entity_poly.type
_entity_poly.pdbx_seq_one_letter_code
_entity_poly.pdbx_strand_id
1 'polypeptide(L)'
;MSKRYWIIATIAIIATLFITTGIYAGKEVKDEIKMENKAYDKHTKGIQTFTHKKHMKEYAEKHPELYKKGCGECHHEEKDKKAVPLTNLKEGDDVKNCIECHKKPGYIKGKDAKGLTKEQKREYHANAIHDNCKGCHKDFNKKMKLKSKDKGAAPVTCKQCHGGEDEKDD
;
A
#
# COMPACT_ATOMS: atom_id res chain seq x y z
N MET A 1 -44.52 -34.35 -1.29
CA MET A 1 -43.14 -34.22 -1.81
C MET A 1 -42.25 -35.24 -1.12
N SER A 2 -41.50 -36.07 -1.86
CA SER A 2 -40.65 -37.09 -1.23
C SER A 2 -39.45 -36.44 -0.51
N LYS A 3 -39.03 -37.00 0.63
CA LYS A 3 -37.86 -36.53 1.40
C LYS A 3 -36.60 -36.35 0.54
N ARG A 4 -36.51 -37.09 -0.57
CA ARG A 4 -35.41 -37.05 -1.53
C ARG A 4 -35.31 -35.72 -2.28
N TYR A 5 -36.43 -35.10 -2.65
CA TYR A 5 -36.42 -33.79 -3.32
C TYR A 5 -36.05 -32.66 -2.35
N TRP A 6 -36.43 -32.76 -1.07
CA TRP A 6 -36.02 -31.81 -0.04
C TRP A 6 -34.51 -31.83 0.21
N ILE A 7 -33.91 -33.03 0.30
CA ILE A 7 -32.47 -33.18 0.51
C ILE A 7 -31.67 -32.60 -0.67
N ILE A 8 -32.12 -32.84 -1.92
CA ILE A 8 -31.46 -32.31 -3.12
C ILE A 8 -31.56 -30.78 -3.17
N ALA A 9 -32.71 -30.20 -2.83
CA ALA A 9 -32.89 -28.75 -2.79
C ALA A 9 -32.01 -28.09 -1.71
N THR A 10 -31.90 -28.70 -0.52
CA THR A 10 -31.04 -28.19 0.55
C THR A 10 -29.56 -28.23 0.17
N ILE A 11 -29.09 -29.30 -0.49
CA ILE A 11 -27.70 -29.40 -0.96
C ILE A 11 -27.39 -28.35 -2.03
N ALA A 12 -28.31 -28.09 -2.96
CA ALA A 12 -28.14 -27.06 -3.98
C ALA A 12 -28.08 -25.63 -3.40
N ILE A 13 -28.87 -25.35 -2.35
CA ILE A 13 -28.85 -24.06 -1.64
C ILE A 13 -27.54 -23.88 -0.87
N ILE A 14 -27.05 -24.93 -0.20
CA ILE A 14 -25.76 -24.86 0.52
C ILE A 14 -24.60 -24.69 -0.47
N ALA A 15 -24.61 -25.39 -1.60
CA ALA A 15 -23.57 -25.26 -2.63
C ALA A 15 -23.50 -23.84 -3.23
N THR A 16 -24.64 -23.17 -3.40
CA THR A 16 -24.69 -21.78 -3.89
C THR A 16 -24.24 -20.76 -2.83
N LEU A 17 -24.48 -21.01 -1.54
CA LEU A 17 -23.97 -20.17 -0.45
C LEU A 17 -22.44 -20.19 -0.33
N PHE A 18 -21.78 -21.33 -0.62
CA PHE A 18 -20.32 -21.38 -0.62
C PHE A 18 -19.68 -20.65 -1.81
N ILE A 19 -20.34 -20.64 -2.98
CA ILE A 19 -19.83 -19.94 -4.18
C ILE A 19 -19.82 -18.42 -3.98
N THR A 20 -20.80 -17.86 -3.27
CA THR A 20 -20.85 -16.40 -3.06
C THR A 20 -19.79 -15.91 -2.06
N THR A 21 -19.46 -16.68 -1.02
CA THR A 21 -18.40 -16.30 -0.06
C THR A 21 -17.01 -16.23 -0.68
N GLY A 22 -16.70 -17.10 -1.65
CA GLY A 22 -15.40 -17.09 -2.34
C GLY A 22 -15.14 -15.84 -3.19
N ILE A 23 -16.19 -15.15 -3.66
CA ILE A 23 -16.07 -13.94 -4.51
C ILE A 23 -15.78 -12.69 -3.67
N TYR A 24 -16.09 -12.69 -2.37
CA TYR A 24 -15.92 -11.51 -1.50
C TYR A 24 -14.56 -11.47 -0.77
N ALA A 25 -13.80 -12.56 -0.73
CA ALA A 25 -12.53 -12.64 0.00
C ALA A 25 -11.41 -11.71 -0.55
N GLY A 26 -11.58 -11.12 -1.75
CA GLY A 26 -10.67 -10.14 -2.35
C GLY A 26 -11.08 -8.68 -2.19
N LYS A 27 -12.30 -8.39 -1.71
CA LYS A 27 -12.89 -7.03 -1.73
C LYS A 27 -12.71 -6.25 -0.43
N GLU A 28 -12.10 -6.85 0.60
CA GLU A 28 -11.94 -6.19 1.89
C GLU A 28 -10.69 -5.31 1.90
N VAL A 29 -10.89 -4.01 2.09
CA VAL A 29 -9.81 -3.05 2.23
C VAL A 29 -9.28 -3.12 3.66
N LYS A 30 -8.07 -3.69 3.82
CA LYS A 30 -7.43 -3.83 5.13
C LYS A 30 -7.16 -2.45 5.75
N ASP A 31 -7.57 -2.27 7.00
CA ASP A 31 -7.33 -1.05 7.77
C ASP A 31 -5.83 -0.82 8.00
N GLU A 32 -5.11 -1.88 8.31
CA GLU A 32 -3.66 -1.91 8.52
C GLU A 32 -3.00 -2.98 7.66
N ILE A 33 -1.85 -2.65 7.09
CA ILE A 33 -1.09 -3.50 6.18
C ILE A 33 0.34 -3.56 6.69
N LYS A 34 0.80 -4.75 7.11
CA LYS A 34 2.23 -4.99 7.29
C LYS A 34 2.89 -4.99 5.92
N MET A 35 3.84 -4.07 5.71
CA MET A 35 4.62 -3.91 4.48
C MET A 35 5.73 -4.96 4.35
N GLU A 36 5.53 -6.12 4.95
CA GLU A 36 6.38 -7.30 4.77
C GLU A 36 6.16 -7.85 3.37
N ASN A 37 7.24 -8.28 2.72
CA ASN A 37 7.15 -8.79 1.36
C ASN A 37 8.15 -9.90 1.13
N LYS A 38 7.64 -11.09 0.79
CA LYS A 38 8.41 -12.30 0.54
C LYS A 38 9.44 -12.20 -0.58
N ALA A 39 9.37 -11.16 -1.42
CA ALA A 39 10.39 -10.91 -2.44
C ALA A 39 11.73 -10.46 -1.82
N TYR A 40 11.77 -10.13 -0.53
CA TYR A 40 12.98 -9.74 0.18
C TYR A 40 13.55 -10.94 0.92
N ASP A 41 14.77 -11.36 0.56
CA ASP A 41 15.48 -12.41 1.30
C ASP A 41 15.78 -11.98 2.74
N LYS A 42 16.07 -10.69 2.94
CA LYS A 42 16.27 -10.07 4.25
C LYS A 42 15.83 -8.62 4.25
N HIS A 43 15.08 -8.23 5.27
CA HIS A 43 14.78 -6.83 5.53
C HIS A 43 15.93 -6.15 6.26
N THR A 44 16.38 -4.98 5.78
CA THR A 44 17.48 -4.20 6.38
C THR A 44 17.00 -3.12 7.35
N LYS A 45 15.68 -3.02 7.51
CA LYS A 45 14.96 -2.07 8.38
C LYS A 45 13.72 -2.76 8.93
N GLY A 46 13.23 -2.28 10.07
CA GLY A 46 11.98 -2.76 10.67
C GLY A 46 10.81 -2.70 9.69
N ILE A 47 9.98 -3.74 9.72
CA ILE A 47 8.76 -3.83 8.92
C ILE A 47 7.80 -2.73 9.33
N GLN A 48 7.15 -2.14 8.35
CA GLN A 48 6.24 -1.01 8.54
C GLN A 48 4.81 -1.47 8.54
N THR A 49 4.04 -1.05 9.53
CA THR A 49 2.59 -1.16 9.50
C THR A 49 2.03 0.12 8.90
N PHE A 50 1.48 0.00 7.69
CA PHE A 50 0.80 1.08 7.01
C PHE A 50 -0.67 1.12 7.42
N THR A 51 -1.13 2.23 7.97
CA THR A 51 -2.54 2.44 8.36
C THR A 51 -3.33 2.96 7.16
N HIS A 52 -3.75 2.07 6.27
CA HIS A 52 -4.43 2.42 5.02
C HIS A 52 -5.70 3.24 5.26
N LYS A 53 -6.55 2.85 6.21
CA LYS A 53 -7.79 3.57 6.55
C LYS A 53 -7.57 5.02 6.97
N LYS A 54 -6.49 5.30 7.72
CA LYS A 54 -6.15 6.68 8.09
C LYS A 54 -5.79 7.50 6.85
N HIS A 55 -5.07 6.94 5.89
CA HIS A 55 -4.71 7.66 4.68
C HIS A 55 -5.92 7.88 3.76
N MET A 56 -6.74 6.85 3.54
CA MET A 56 -7.86 6.95 2.59
C MET A 56 -9.09 7.68 3.14
N LYS A 57 -9.28 7.75 4.47
CA LYS A 57 -10.42 8.43 5.12
C LYS A 57 -9.94 9.64 5.92
N GLU A 58 -9.29 9.41 7.06
CA GLU A 58 -9.00 10.48 8.03
C GLU A 58 -8.14 11.62 7.46
N TYR A 59 -7.01 11.30 6.83
CA TYR A 59 -6.09 12.29 6.28
C TYR A 59 -6.58 12.87 4.96
N ALA A 60 -7.31 12.08 4.16
CA ALA A 60 -7.97 12.57 2.97
C ALA A 60 -9.05 13.61 3.29
N GLU A 61 -9.84 13.40 4.35
CA GLU A 61 -10.83 14.37 4.82
C GLU A 61 -10.19 15.65 5.39
N LYS A 62 -9.09 15.51 6.15
CA LYS A 62 -8.38 16.65 6.75
C LYS A 62 -7.57 17.46 5.74
N HIS A 63 -7.09 16.81 4.68
CA HIS A 63 -6.18 17.39 3.69
C HIS A 63 -6.63 17.05 2.26
N PRO A 64 -7.87 17.38 1.86
CA PRO A 64 -8.43 16.95 0.57
C PRO A 64 -7.60 17.39 -0.63
N GLU A 65 -6.82 18.46 -0.48
CA GLU A 65 -5.95 18.95 -1.53
C GLU A 65 -4.69 18.11 -1.78
N LEU A 66 -4.29 17.27 -0.82
CA LEU A 66 -3.24 16.26 -0.98
C LEU A 66 -3.78 14.94 -1.54
N TYR A 67 -5.11 14.76 -1.54
CA TYR A 67 -5.80 13.54 -1.93
C TYR A 67 -6.77 13.75 -3.11
N LYS A 68 -6.47 14.71 -3.99
CA LYS A 68 -7.35 15.09 -5.12
C LYS A 68 -7.63 13.95 -6.09
N LYS A 69 -6.71 12.97 -6.20
CA LYS A 69 -6.83 11.79 -7.05
C LYS A 69 -7.42 10.57 -6.32
N GLY A 70 -7.84 10.74 -5.06
CA GLY A 70 -8.38 9.66 -4.22
C GLY A 70 -7.38 8.51 -4.07
N CYS A 71 -7.85 7.28 -4.33
CA CYS A 71 -7.00 6.07 -4.36
C CYS A 71 -5.80 6.21 -5.31
N GLY A 72 -5.95 7.03 -6.35
CA GLY A 72 -4.95 7.33 -7.37
C GLY A 72 -3.72 8.10 -6.88
N GLU A 73 -3.73 8.66 -5.66
CA GLU A 73 -2.51 9.25 -5.09
C GLU A 73 -1.42 8.21 -4.87
N CYS A 74 -1.80 6.96 -4.60
CA CYS A 74 -0.88 5.84 -4.40
C CYS A 74 -1.00 4.82 -5.54
N HIS A 75 -2.22 4.40 -5.86
CA HIS A 75 -2.47 3.41 -6.90
C HIS A 75 -2.39 4.04 -8.27
N HIS A 76 -1.36 3.66 -9.01
CA HIS A 76 -1.15 4.12 -10.38
C HIS A 76 -0.88 2.93 -11.29
N GLU A 77 -1.07 3.16 -12.57
CA GLU A 77 -0.61 2.27 -13.62
C GLU A 77 0.54 2.89 -14.40
N GLU A 78 1.25 2.05 -15.16
CA GLU A 78 2.20 2.55 -16.13
C GLU A 78 1.50 2.74 -17.48
N LYS A 79 1.58 3.95 -18.02
CA LYS A 79 1.19 4.26 -19.39
C LYS A 79 2.29 5.09 -20.04
N ASP A 80 2.79 4.65 -21.19
CA ASP A 80 3.88 5.32 -21.92
C ASP A 80 5.12 5.60 -21.03
N LYS A 81 5.49 4.62 -20.19
CA LYS A 81 6.60 4.71 -19.21
C LYS A 81 6.42 5.80 -18.14
N LYS A 82 5.18 6.24 -17.90
CA LYS A 82 4.81 7.23 -16.88
C LYS A 82 3.80 6.65 -15.92
N ALA A 83 3.90 7.06 -14.66
CA ALA A 83 2.89 6.74 -13.65
C ALA A 83 1.63 7.57 -13.91
N VAL A 84 0.51 6.89 -14.17
CA VAL A 84 -0.82 7.51 -14.35
C VAL A 84 -1.70 7.10 -13.16
N PRO A 85 -2.20 8.07 -12.36
CA PRO A 85 -3.09 7.82 -11.24
C PRO A 85 -4.36 7.06 -11.65
N LEU A 86 -4.75 6.07 -10.86
CA LEU A 86 -6.01 5.35 -11.03
C LEU A 86 -7.13 6.09 -10.27
N THR A 87 -7.75 7.08 -10.91
CA THR A 87 -8.73 7.98 -10.26
C THR A 87 -10.14 7.40 -10.13
N ASN A 88 -10.42 6.29 -10.80
CA ASN A 88 -11.76 5.68 -10.85
C ASN A 88 -11.93 4.51 -9.86
N LEU A 89 -10.90 4.19 -9.08
CA LEU A 89 -10.94 3.12 -8.09
C LEU A 89 -11.89 3.43 -6.93
N LYS A 90 -12.60 2.40 -6.48
CA LYS A 90 -13.54 2.41 -5.36
C LYS A 90 -13.09 1.43 -4.29
N GLU A 91 -13.63 1.59 -3.08
CA GLU A 91 -13.40 0.64 -1.99
C GLU A 91 -13.87 -0.76 -2.42
N GLY A 92 -12.98 -1.74 -2.32
CA GLY A 92 -13.22 -3.13 -2.72
C GLY A 92 -12.95 -3.47 -4.19
N ASP A 93 -12.47 -2.51 -4.99
CA ASP A 93 -11.88 -2.82 -6.29
C ASP A 93 -10.54 -3.56 -6.11
N ASP A 94 -10.27 -4.52 -7.00
CA ASP A 94 -8.99 -5.22 -7.00
C ASP A 94 -7.85 -4.26 -7.37
N VAL A 95 -6.83 -4.21 -6.52
CA VAL A 95 -5.62 -3.41 -6.73
C VAL A 95 -4.38 -4.28 -6.63
N LYS A 96 -3.35 -3.95 -7.41
CA LYS A 96 -2.08 -4.68 -7.42
C LYS A 96 -1.16 -4.22 -6.30
N ASN A 97 -0.31 -5.13 -5.80
CA ASN A 97 0.77 -4.77 -4.90
C ASN A 97 1.90 -4.06 -5.68
N CYS A 98 2.56 -3.09 -5.04
CA CYS A 98 3.63 -2.32 -5.65
C CYS A 98 4.75 -3.19 -6.24
N ILE A 99 5.10 -4.31 -5.58
CA ILE A 99 6.17 -5.23 -6.03
C ILE A 99 5.89 -5.88 -7.39
N GLU A 100 4.62 -5.96 -7.81
CA GLU A 100 4.25 -6.58 -9.09
C GLU A 100 4.82 -5.80 -10.29
N CYS A 101 4.93 -4.47 -10.15
CA CYS A 101 5.49 -3.58 -11.15
C CYS A 101 6.91 -3.12 -10.77
N HIS A 102 7.16 -2.81 -9.49
CA HIS A 102 8.47 -2.41 -8.97
C HIS A 102 9.28 -3.63 -8.52
N LYS A 103 9.59 -4.52 -9.47
CA LYS A 103 9.97 -5.92 -9.22
C LYS A 103 11.28 -6.15 -8.46
N LYS A 104 12.19 -5.17 -8.41
CA LYS A 104 13.49 -5.36 -7.76
C LYS A 104 13.35 -5.13 -6.25
N PRO A 105 13.48 -6.14 -5.39
CA PRO A 105 13.47 -5.91 -3.94
C PRO A 105 14.70 -5.06 -3.55
N GLY A 106 14.51 -4.16 -2.59
CA GLY A 106 15.61 -3.37 -2.02
C GLY A 106 15.54 -1.87 -2.29
N TYR A 107 16.51 -1.15 -1.71
CA TYR A 107 16.66 0.29 -1.79
C TYR A 107 18.03 0.65 -2.38
N ILE A 108 18.06 0.99 -3.68
CA ILE A 108 19.29 1.35 -4.38
C ILE A 108 19.71 2.78 -4.03
N LYS A 109 20.98 2.96 -3.61
CA LYS A 109 21.55 4.26 -3.22
C LYS A 109 23.06 4.31 -3.46
N GLY A 110 23.67 5.49 -3.31
CA GLY A 110 25.12 5.64 -3.35
C GLY A 110 25.75 5.28 -4.71
N LYS A 111 26.87 4.56 -4.68
CA LYS A 111 27.63 4.17 -5.88
C LYS A 111 26.80 3.27 -6.82
N ASP A 112 26.00 2.36 -6.26
CA ASP A 112 25.20 1.41 -7.04
C ASP A 112 24.01 2.10 -7.75
N ALA A 113 23.60 3.27 -7.25
CA ALA A 113 22.57 4.10 -7.88
C ALA A 113 23.16 5.14 -8.86
N LYS A 114 24.48 5.17 -9.04
CA LYS A 114 25.15 6.15 -9.91
C LYS A 114 24.84 5.83 -11.37
N GLY A 115 24.48 6.85 -12.15
CA GLY A 115 24.12 6.70 -13.56
C GLY A 115 22.67 6.24 -13.82
N LEU A 116 21.95 5.77 -12.80
CA LEU A 116 20.53 5.43 -12.94
C LEU A 116 19.65 6.68 -12.94
N THR A 117 18.67 6.73 -13.85
CA THR A 117 17.58 7.72 -13.83
C THR A 117 16.69 7.50 -12.62
N LYS A 118 15.80 8.47 -12.33
CA LYS A 118 14.83 8.31 -11.23
C LYS A 118 13.87 7.16 -11.51
N GLU A 119 13.49 6.99 -12.78
CA GLU A 119 12.59 5.95 -13.25
C GLU A 119 13.22 4.57 -13.06
N GLN A 120 14.49 4.41 -13.44
CA GLN A 120 15.24 3.16 -13.22
C GLN A 120 15.41 2.83 -11.74
N LYS A 121 15.60 3.84 -10.88
CA LYS A 121 15.64 3.62 -9.43
C LYS A 121 14.29 3.13 -8.91
N ARG A 122 13.18 3.61 -9.46
CA ARG A 122 11.84 3.15 -9.07
C ARG A 122 11.52 1.74 -9.54
N GLU A 123 12.33 1.09 -10.39
CA GLU A 123 12.22 -0.36 -10.58
C GLU A 123 12.46 -1.13 -9.26
N TYR A 124 13.19 -0.51 -8.32
CA TYR A 124 13.36 -1.02 -6.97
C TYR A 124 12.16 -0.68 -6.09
N HIS A 125 11.53 -1.71 -5.53
CA HIS A 125 10.33 -1.61 -4.70
C HIS A 125 10.48 -0.64 -3.54
N ALA A 126 11.59 -0.69 -2.80
CA ALA A 126 11.75 0.21 -1.67
C ALA A 126 11.98 1.65 -2.15
N ASN A 127 12.66 1.89 -3.28
CA ASN A 127 12.77 3.24 -3.83
C ASN A 127 11.40 3.81 -4.22
N ALA A 128 10.54 3.01 -4.84
CA ALA A 128 9.17 3.41 -5.17
C ALA A 128 8.36 3.77 -3.91
N ILE A 129 8.43 2.94 -2.86
CA ILE A 129 7.78 3.23 -1.57
C ILE A 129 8.33 4.51 -0.94
N HIS A 130 9.66 4.68 -0.90
CA HIS A 130 10.26 5.87 -0.31
C HIS A 130 9.90 7.12 -1.10
N ASP A 131 9.92 7.08 -2.43
CA ASP A 131 9.52 8.22 -3.25
C ASP A 131 8.05 8.60 -3.01
N ASN A 132 7.15 7.61 -2.91
CA ASN A 132 5.72 7.85 -2.67
C ASN A 132 5.45 8.36 -1.24
N CYS A 133 5.75 7.55 -0.23
CA CYS A 133 5.39 7.84 1.16
C CYS A 133 6.18 9.03 1.71
N LYS A 134 7.52 9.00 1.59
CA LYS A 134 8.36 10.08 2.12
C LYS A 134 8.21 11.35 1.29
N GLY A 135 7.90 11.26 0.01
CA GLY A 135 7.58 12.40 -0.85
C GLY A 135 6.35 13.15 -0.34
N CYS A 136 5.21 12.45 -0.27
CA CYS A 136 3.95 13.02 0.24
C CYS A 136 4.11 13.63 1.64
N HIS A 137 4.76 12.93 2.56
CA HIS A 137 5.00 13.43 3.92
C HIS A 137 5.86 14.70 3.96
N LYS A 138 6.88 14.79 3.10
CA LYS A 138 7.69 16.02 2.98
C LYS A 138 6.87 17.19 2.44
N ASP A 139 6.02 16.94 1.45
CA ASP A 139 5.18 17.98 0.86
C ASP A 139 4.15 18.49 1.87
N PHE A 140 3.51 17.58 2.62
CA PHE A 140 2.65 17.93 3.75
C PHE A 140 3.41 18.79 4.77
N ASN A 141 4.56 18.34 5.27
CA ASN A 141 5.34 19.06 6.28
C ASN A 141 5.77 20.44 5.77
N LYS A 142 6.22 20.54 4.51
CA LYS A 142 6.60 21.81 3.89
C LYS A 142 5.40 22.76 3.81
N LYS A 143 4.24 22.27 3.40
CA LYS A 143 3.01 23.06 3.29
C LYS A 143 2.56 23.57 4.66
N MET A 144 2.61 22.72 5.68
CA MET A 144 2.24 23.04 7.05
C MET A 144 3.33 23.81 7.81
N LYS A 145 4.49 24.07 7.18
CA LYS A 145 5.68 24.69 7.78
C LYS A 145 6.19 23.95 9.03
N LEU A 146 6.02 22.63 9.05
CA LEU A 146 6.44 21.75 10.12
C LEU A 146 7.86 21.22 9.87
N LYS A 147 8.68 21.22 10.91
CA LYS A 147 9.94 20.46 10.96
C LYS A 147 9.63 19.03 11.36
N SER A 148 10.52 18.09 11.01
CA SER A 148 10.32 16.67 11.27
C SER A 148 10.10 16.31 12.74
N LYS A 149 10.57 17.15 13.67
CA LYS A 149 10.43 16.95 15.12
C LYS A 149 9.16 17.58 15.70
N ASP A 150 8.44 18.38 14.92
CA ASP A 150 7.28 19.12 15.41
C ASP A 150 6.10 18.17 15.60
N LYS A 151 5.27 18.44 16.60
CA LYS A 151 4.06 17.66 16.85
C LYS A 151 3.13 17.78 15.64
N GLY A 152 2.66 16.64 15.15
CA GLY A 152 1.80 16.57 13.96
C GLY A 152 2.56 16.56 12.63
N ALA A 153 3.89 16.60 12.63
CA ALA A 153 4.66 16.38 11.41
C ALA A 153 4.51 14.94 10.92
N ALA A 154 4.31 14.76 9.62
CA ALA A 154 4.33 13.46 8.98
C ALA A 154 5.75 12.86 9.04
N PRO A 155 5.90 11.53 9.17
CA PRO A 155 7.19 10.91 9.38
C PRO A 155 8.05 10.98 8.11
N VAL A 156 9.26 11.56 8.22
CA VAL A 156 10.17 11.76 7.07
C VAL A 156 11.59 11.23 7.32
N THR A 157 11.86 10.77 8.53
CA THR A 157 13.15 10.16 8.90
C THR A 157 13.03 8.65 8.99
N CYS A 158 14.16 7.95 8.87
CA CYS A 158 14.19 6.48 8.90
C CYS A 158 13.58 5.94 10.20
N LYS A 159 13.96 6.50 11.36
CA LYS A 159 13.50 6.05 12.68
C LYS A 159 12.00 6.31 12.92
N GLN A 160 11.45 7.38 12.34
CA GLN A 160 10.02 7.70 12.48
C GLN A 160 9.11 6.76 11.70
N CYS A 161 9.62 6.19 10.59
CA CYS A 161 8.94 5.10 9.91
C CYS A 161 9.38 3.77 10.53
N HIS A 162 10.61 3.34 10.24
CA HIS A 162 11.15 2.00 10.47
C HIS A 162 11.33 1.57 11.94
N GLY A 163 10.94 2.40 12.90
CA GLY A 163 11.41 2.28 14.27
C GLY A 163 12.93 2.49 14.32
N GLY A 164 13.46 2.72 15.50
CA GLY A 164 14.90 2.73 15.71
C GLY A 164 15.16 2.15 17.08
N GLU A 165 15.89 1.03 17.07
CA GLU A 165 16.13 0.01 18.12
C GLU A 165 15.23 -1.24 17.97
N ASP A 166 15.79 -2.16 17.18
CA ASP A 166 16.10 -3.56 17.45
C ASP A 166 15.00 -4.56 17.82
N GLU A 167 15.00 -5.65 17.04
CA GLU A 167 14.85 -7.02 17.53
C GLU A 167 15.42 -7.14 18.95
N LYS A 168 14.55 -7.05 19.95
CA LYS A 168 14.65 -7.87 21.15
C LYS A 168 13.41 -8.74 21.14
N ASP A 169 13.56 -9.86 20.45
CA ASP A 169 12.78 -11.04 20.78
C ASP A 169 13.15 -11.40 22.22
N ASP A 170 12.20 -11.25 23.13
CA ASP A 170 12.20 -11.94 24.42
C ASP A 170 11.86 -13.42 24.21
#